data_AF-A0A914ZFJ5-F1
#
_entry.id   AF-A0A914ZFJ5-F1
#
_cell.length_a   1.000
_cell.length_b   1.000
_cell.length_c   1.000
_cell.angle_alpha   90.00
_cell.angle_beta   90.00
_cell.angle_gamma   90.00
#
_symmetry.space_group_name_H-M   'P 1'
#
loop_
_entity.id
_entity.type
_entity.pdbx_description
1 polymer ?
#
loop_
_entity_poly.entity_id
_entity_poly.type
_entity_poly.pdbx_seq_one_letter_code
_entity_poly.pdbx_strand_id
1 'polypeptide(L)'
;MEVYSKIGNSTYAARVEEVPEDELTVRAGEYLLPVAHFDKDPSRMFGVPFYIKVINGETLHSVSERIRKKLDVSEKEFEKYKFAIILNNRVSKYLDKENVVNLNELAQAHFTGIAGLVSAPWLGLDHMNKSRGTRGSHTTEKAIVIHN
;
A
#
# COMPACT_ATOMS: atom_id res chain seq x y z
N MET A 1 -13.56 -13.17 4.68
CA MET A 1 -13.36 -12.02 3.78
C MET A 1 -13.65 -12.49 2.36
N GLU A 2 -14.66 -11.93 1.71
CA GLU A 2 -15.08 -12.35 0.38
C GLU A 2 -14.66 -11.30 -0.66
N VAL A 3 -13.80 -11.70 -1.59
CA VAL A 3 -13.43 -10.89 -2.74
C VAL A 3 -14.30 -11.34 -3.91
N TYR A 4 -15.15 -10.46 -4.42
CA TYR A 4 -16.02 -10.78 -5.54
C TYR A 4 -15.33 -10.41 -6.85
N SER A 5 -14.85 -11.43 -7.56
CA SER A 5 -14.14 -11.28 -8.83
C SER A 5 -15.01 -11.66 -10.02
N LYS A 6 -16.14 -10.96 -10.24
CA LYS A 6 -16.73 -10.91 -11.60
C LYS A 6 -17.82 -9.86 -11.77
N ILE A 7 -17.49 -8.79 -12.50
CA ILE A 7 -18.45 -8.07 -13.34
C ILE A 7 -17.75 -7.81 -14.69
N GLY A 8 -18.02 -8.66 -15.68
CA GLY A 8 -17.67 -8.42 -17.09
C GLY A 8 -16.17 -8.43 -17.46
N ASN A 9 -15.86 -7.95 -18.67
CA ASN A 9 -14.55 -7.90 -19.32
C ASN A 9 -13.61 -6.83 -18.70
N SER A 10 -13.48 -6.84 -17.38
CA SER A 10 -13.18 -5.64 -16.58
C SER A 10 -11.89 -5.78 -15.77
N THR A 11 -11.03 -4.76 -15.86
CA THR A 11 -9.82 -4.53 -15.06
C THR A 11 -10.10 -4.21 -13.58
N TYR A 12 -11.36 -4.28 -13.14
CA TYR A 12 -11.80 -3.87 -11.80
C TYR A 12 -12.19 -5.07 -10.92
N ALA A 13 -11.80 -5.04 -9.66
CA ALA A 13 -12.19 -6.01 -8.63
C ALA A 13 -12.97 -5.29 -7.52
N ALA A 14 -14.01 -5.94 -6.98
CA ALA A 14 -14.79 -5.43 -5.86
C ALA A 14 -14.50 -6.23 -4.59
N ARG A 15 -14.39 -5.54 -3.45
CA ARG A 15 -14.25 -6.15 -2.13
C ARG A 15 -15.31 -5.55 -1.21
N VAL A 16 -15.98 -6.42 -0.45
CA VAL A 16 -16.88 -6.02 0.63
C VAL A 16 -16.20 -6.37 1.95
N GLU A 17 -16.10 -5.40 2.85
CA GLU A 17 -15.53 -5.58 4.19
C GLU A 17 -16.38 -4.85 5.22
N GLU A 18 -16.42 -5.39 6.43
CA GLU A 18 -16.99 -4.70 7.59
C GLU A 18 -16.09 -3.52 7.94
N VAL A 19 -16.71 -2.36 8.18
CA VAL A 19 -15.98 -1.14 8.56
C VAL A 19 -15.52 -1.28 10.02
N PRO A 20 -14.21 -1.23 10.31
CA PRO A 20 -13.72 -1.27 11.68
C PRO A 20 -14.29 -0.15 12.56
N GLU A 21 -14.48 -0.40 13.85
CA GLU A 21 -15.05 0.59 14.78
C GLU A 21 -14.26 1.91 14.80
N ASP A 22 -12.94 1.84 14.68
CA ASP A 22 -12.05 3.01 14.64
C ASP A 22 -12.15 3.80 13.32
N GLU A 23 -12.79 3.24 12.29
CA GLU A 23 -12.97 3.85 10.96
C GLU A 23 -14.41 4.32 10.69
N LEU A 24 -15.38 3.96 11.54
CA LEU A 24 -16.81 4.30 11.38
C LEU A 24 -17.07 5.81 11.33
N THR A 25 -16.33 6.59 12.11
CA THR A 25 -16.49 8.05 12.18
C THR A 25 -15.15 8.72 11.91
N VAL A 26 -15.14 9.58 10.89
CA VAL A 26 -14.01 10.45 10.55
C VAL A 26 -14.38 11.87 10.95
N ARG A 27 -13.62 12.45 11.88
CA ARG A 27 -13.86 13.80 12.41
C ARG A 27 -13.04 14.86 11.68
N ALA A 28 -13.28 16.13 12.01
CA ALA A 28 -12.45 17.23 11.55
C ALA A 28 -10.99 17.03 12.00
N GLY A 29 -10.04 17.14 11.07
CA GLY A 29 -8.63 16.85 11.32
C GLY A 29 -8.27 15.36 11.24
N GLU A 30 -9.20 14.48 10.84
CA GLU A 30 -8.95 13.08 10.56
C GLU A 30 -9.17 12.76 9.07
N TYR A 31 -8.55 11.70 8.57
CA TYR A 31 -8.70 11.25 7.19
C TYR A 31 -8.53 9.73 7.09
N LEU A 32 -9.32 9.07 6.23
CA LEU A 32 -9.12 7.66 5.88
C LEU A 32 -8.15 7.57 4.70
N LEU A 33 -6.89 7.26 5.01
CA LEU A 33 -5.81 7.17 4.03
C LEU A 33 -5.82 5.78 3.39
N PRO A 34 -5.92 5.67 2.04
CA PRO A 34 -5.73 4.40 1.37
C PRO A 34 -4.27 3.93 1.52
N VAL A 35 -4.09 2.65 1.78
CA VAL A 35 -2.80 1.99 1.96
C VAL A 35 -2.71 0.79 1.02
N ALA A 36 -1.58 0.63 0.33
CA ALA A 36 -1.33 -0.54 -0.51
C ALA A 36 0.13 -0.96 -0.50
N HIS A 37 0.39 -2.23 -0.82
CA HIS A 37 1.74 -2.79 -0.86
C HIS A 37 2.31 -2.74 -2.27
N PHE A 38 3.61 -2.48 -2.38
CA PHE A 38 4.36 -2.57 -3.63
C PHE A 38 5.79 -3.05 -3.38
N ASP A 39 6.47 -3.53 -4.42
CA ASP A 39 7.86 -4.02 -4.35
C ASP A 39 8.77 -3.19 -5.25
N LYS A 40 9.48 -2.22 -4.65
CA LYS A 40 10.40 -1.22 -5.23
C LYS A 40 9.79 -0.27 -6.27
N ASP A 41 8.78 -0.71 -7.02
CA ASP A 41 8.10 0.02 -8.09
C ASP A 41 6.59 0.03 -7.78
N PRO A 42 5.96 1.21 -7.64
CA PRO A 42 4.53 1.34 -7.37
C PRO A 42 3.62 0.65 -8.41
N SER A 43 4.09 0.39 -9.64
CA SER A 43 3.35 -0.40 -10.62
C SER A 43 3.26 -1.89 -10.27
N ARG A 44 4.13 -2.39 -9.38
CA ARG A 44 4.18 -3.78 -8.91
C ARG A 44 3.47 -3.92 -7.57
N MET A 45 2.20 -3.55 -7.55
CA MET A 45 1.34 -3.70 -6.37
C MET A 45 1.02 -5.17 -6.09
N PHE A 46 0.81 -5.50 -4.83
CA PHE A 46 0.39 -6.84 -4.42
C PHE A 46 -0.37 -6.81 -3.09
N GLY A 47 -0.84 -7.99 -2.66
CA GLY A 47 -1.55 -8.12 -1.40
C GLY A 47 -2.93 -7.49 -1.45
N VAL A 48 -3.45 -7.13 -0.28
CA VAL A 48 -4.80 -6.62 -0.10
C VAL A 48 -4.67 -5.16 0.36
N PRO A 49 -5.09 -4.16 -0.43
CA PRO A 49 -5.07 -2.77 0.00
C PRO A 49 -6.07 -2.55 1.14
N PHE A 50 -5.89 -1.57 2.00
CA PHE A 50 -6.78 -1.28 3.12
C PHE A 50 -6.77 0.21 3.45
N TYR A 51 -7.70 0.66 4.28
CA TYR A 51 -7.70 2.02 4.80
C TYR A 51 -7.04 2.08 6.17
N ILE A 52 -6.44 3.22 6.50
CA ILE A 52 -6.01 3.53 7.86
C ILE A 52 -6.47 4.94 8.21
N LYS A 53 -7.07 5.10 9.39
CA LYS A 53 -7.39 6.44 9.89
C LYS A 53 -6.12 7.15 10.36
N VAL A 54 -5.92 8.36 9.85
CA VAL A 54 -4.84 9.25 10.25
C VAL A 54 -5.40 10.56 10.81
N ILE A 55 -4.66 11.17 11.72
CA ILE A 55 -4.98 12.40 12.43
C ILE A 55 -3.92 13.44 12.09
N ASN A 56 -4.34 14.66 11.77
CA ASN A 56 -3.41 15.75 11.50
C ASN A 56 -2.49 16.00 12.71
N GLY A 57 -1.18 16.07 12.47
CA GLY A 57 -0.19 16.30 13.52
C GLY A 57 0.30 15.04 14.24
N GLU A 58 -0.21 13.85 13.94
CA GLU A 58 0.32 12.62 14.54
C GLU A 58 1.61 12.15 13.86
N THR A 59 2.44 11.40 14.60
CA THR A 59 3.69 10.86 14.07
C THR A 59 3.46 9.61 13.23
N LEU A 60 4.30 9.41 12.22
CA LEU A 60 4.29 8.20 11.41
C LEU A 60 4.61 6.97 12.26
N HIS A 61 5.39 7.10 13.34
CA HIS A 61 5.59 6.00 14.28
C HIS A 61 4.25 5.45 14.81
N SER A 62 3.36 6.33 15.28
CA SER A 62 2.02 5.95 15.77
C SER A 62 1.17 5.29 14.69
N VAL A 63 1.17 5.87 13.48
CA VAL A 63 0.47 5.30 12.31
C VAL A 63 1.04 3.91 11.96
N SER A 64 2.37 3.77 11.98
CA SER A 64 3.06 2.54 11.63
C SER A 64 2.75 1.40 12.61
N GLU A 65 2.60 1.70 13.90
CA GLU A 65 2.18 0.70 14.89
C GLU A 65 0.74 0.23 14.65
N ARG A 66 -0.17 1.14 14.25
CA ARG A 66 -1.53 0.75 13.86
C ARG A 66 -1.54 -0.13 12.61
N ILE A 67 -0.73 0.23 11.61
CA ILE A 67 -0.56 -0.58 10.39
C ILE A 67 0.01 -1.96 10.74
N ARG A 68 1.06 -2.04 11.56
CA ARG A 68 1.67 -3.31 11.98
C ARG A 68 0.67 -4.24 12.65
N LYS A 69 -0.11 -3.70 13.59
CA LYS A 69 -1.18 -4.44 14.28
C LYS A 69 -2.27 -4.89 13.30
N LYS A 70 -2.68 -4.02 12.38
CA LYS A 70 -3.71 -4.33 11.36
C LYS A 70 -3.26 -5.43 10.39
N LEU A 71 -1.96 -5.48 10.08
CA LEU A 71 -1.37 -6.51 9.21
C LEU A 71 -1.02 -7.81 9.95
N ASP A 72 -1.06 -7.82 11.28
CA ASP A 72 -0.63 -8.94 12.14
C ASP A 72 0.77 -9.49 11.78
N VAL A 73 1.73 -8.56 11.61
CA VAL A 73 3.12 -8.89 11.26
C VAL A 73 4.08 -8.69 12.44
N SER A 74 5.07 -9.57 12.55
CA SER A 74 6.12 -9.45 13.56
C SER A 74 6.95 -8.18 13.38
N GLU A 75 7.45 -7.63 14.49
CA GLU A 75 8.26 -6.40 14.47
C GLU A 75 9.50 -6.52 13.58
N LYS A 76 10.23 -7.64 13.68
CA LYS A 76 11.41 -7.95 12.86
C LYS A 76 11.11 -7.99 11.35
N GLU A 77 9.90 -8.40 10.98
CA GLU A 77 9.48 -8.34 9.58
C GLU A 77 9.11 -6.92 9.17
N PHE A 78 8.37 -6.22 10.03
CA PHE A 78 7.87 -4.89 9.76
C PHE A 78 8.98 -3.84 9.68
N GLU A 79 10.10 -4.03 10.37
CA GLU A 79 11.30 -3.19 10.24
C GLU A 79 11.84 -3.07 8.80
N LYS A 80 11.52 -4.05 7.94
CA LYS A 80 11.94 -4.04 6.53
C LYS A 80 11.04 -3.16 5.65
N TYR A 81 9.89 -2.73 6.16
CA TYR A 81 8.91 -1.96 5.40
C TYR A 81 9.39 -0.52 5.32
N LYS A 82 9.25 0.07 4.13
CA LYS A 82 9.42 1.51 3.95
C LYS A 82 8.07 2.13 3.61
N PHE A 83 7.84 3.32 4.14
CA PHE A 83 6.62 4.07 3.90
C PHE A 83 6.88 5.12 2.85
N ALA A 84 5.98 5.26 1.90
CA ALA A 84 6.09 6.25 0.84
C ALA A 84 4.73 6.91 0.56
N ILE A 85 4.74 8.21 0.25
CA ILE A 85 3.57 8.84 -0.36
C ILE A 85 3.63 8.62 -1.86
N ILE A 86 2.57 8.04 -2.42
CA ILE A 86 2.45 7.78 -3.84
C ILE A 86 1.48 8.78 -4.47
N LEU A 87 1.94 9.42 -5.54
CA LEU A 87 1.18 10.37 -6.34
C LEU A 87 1.30 9.96 -7.80
N ASN A 88 0.19 9.85 -8.52
CA ASN A 88 0.18 9.51 -9.94
C ASN A 88 1.03 8.26 -10.28
N ASN A 89 0.92 7.22 -9.43
CA ASN A 89 1.66 5.96 -9.55
C ASN A 89 3.21 6.11 -9.47
N ARG A 90 3.71 7.17 -8.83
CA ARG A 90 5.14 7.39 -8.58
C ARG A 90 5.38 7.68 -7.11
N VAL A 91 6.54 7.26 -6.61
CA VAL A 91 6.99 7.63 -5.27
C VAL A 91 7.26 9.13 -5.26
N SER A 92 6.46 9.87 -4.48
CA SER A 92 6.67 11.30 -4.28
C SER A 92 7.71 11.55 -3.20
N LYS A 93 7.60 10.86 -2.07
CA LYS A 93 8.56 10.90 -0.96
C LYS A 93 8.53 9.62 -0.15
N TYR A 94 9.68 9.21 0.36
CA TYR A 94 9.76 8.26 1.46
C TYR A 94 9.58 8.97 2.80
N LEU A 95 9.05 8.25 3.78
CA LEU A 95 8.77 8.76 5.10
C LEU A 95 9.55 7.97 6.17
N ASP A 96 10.06 8.71 7.14
CA ASP A 96 10.69 8.22 8.36
C ASP A 96 9.69 8.25 9.52
N LYS A 97 9.98 7.47 10.58
CA LYS A 97 9.12 7.35 11.77
C LYS A 97 8.85 8.68 12.48
N GLU A 98 9.76 9.65 12.34
CA GLU A 98 9.66 11.00 12.92
C GLU A 98 8.79 11.95 12.10
N ASN A 99 8.47 11.62 10.84
CA ASN A 99 7.60 12.47 10.05
C ASN A 99 6.20 12.55 10.66
N VAL A 100 5.56 13.70 10.44
CA VAL A 100 4.25 14.03 10.98
C VAL A 100 3.24 14.07 9.85
N VAL A 101 2.04 13.53 10.09
CA VAL A 101 0.92 13.59 9.15
C VAL A 101 0.48 15.04 8.98
N ASN A 102 0.51 15.52 7.74
CA ASN A 102 -0.02 16.83 7.36
C ASN A 102 -1.15 16.65 6.35
N LEU A 103 -2.39 16.84 6.80
CA LEU A 103 -3.56 16.65 5.94
C LEU A 103 -3.66 17.71 4.84
N ASN A 104 -3.10 18.91 5.04
CA ASN A 104 -3.09 19.94 4.00
C ASN A 104 -2.19 19.54 2.83
N GLU A 105 -1.02 18.94 3.12
CA GLU A 105 -0.12 18.42 2.09
C GLU A 105 -0.80 17.29 1.29
N LEU A 106 -1.50 16.39 2.00
CA LEU A 106 -2.25 15.30 1.38
C LEU A 106 -3.43 15.81 0.53
N ALA A 107 -4.13 16.86 0.98
CA ALA A 107 -5.24 17.47 0.26
C ALA A 107 -4.77 18.27 -0.97
N GLN A 108 -3.65 18.99 -0.89
CA GLN A 108 -3.07 19.71 -2.03
C GLN A 108 -2.61 18.75 -3.14
N ALA A 109 -2.07 17.60 -2.76
CA ALA A 109 -1.79 16.50 -3.68
C ALA A 109 -3.05 15.99 -4.42
N HIS A 110 -4.23 16.17 -3.84
CA HIS A 110 -5.51 15.82 -4.46
C HIS A 110 -6.01 16.90 -5.46
N PHE A 111 -5.54 18.14 -5.34
CA PHE A 111 -6.09 19.31 -6.06
C PHE A 111 -5.29 19.70 -7.32
N THR A 112 -4.04 19.26 -7.46
CA THR A 112 -3.18 19.61 -8.60
C THR A 112 -3.48 18.83 -9.88
N GLY A 113 -4.53 18.02 -9.90
CA GLY A 113 -4.99 17.35 -11.11
C GLY A 113 -6.46 17.56 -11.40
N ILE A 114 -6.79 17.40 -12.68
CA ILE A 114 -8.14 17.50 -13.22
C ILE A 114 -9.00 16.44 -12.51
N ALA A 115 -10.12 16.87 -11.91
CA ALA A 115 -11.08 16.00 -11.25
C ALA A 115 -11.44 14.83 -12.17
N GLY A 116 -11.07 13.60 -11.79
CA GLY A 116 -11.32 12.36 -12.53
C GLY A 116 -10.14 11.77 -13.31
N LEU A 117 -8.97 12.45 -13.40
CA LEU A 117 -7.79 11.94 -14.15
C LEU A 117 -6.57 11.61 -13.28
N VAL A 118 -6.47 12.15 -12.06
CA VAL A 118 -5.37 11.85 -11.13
C VAL A 118 -5.88 11.02 -9.96
N SER A 119 -5.11 9.99 -9.60
CA SER A 119 -5.39 9.17 -8.42
C SER A 119 -5.12 9.99 -7.18
N ALA A 120 -6.06 9.95 -6.21
CA ALA A 120 -5.81 10.46 -4.87
C ALA A 120 -4.50 9.89 -4.31
N PRO A 121 -3.75 10.67 -3.50
CA PRO A 121 -2.59 10.14 -2.81
C PRO A 121 -2.94 8.94 -1.96
N TRP A 122 -1.99 8.01 -1.89
CA TRP A 122 -2.06 6.84 -1.01
C TRP A 122 -0.73 6.56 -0.34
N LEU A 123 -0.79 5.86 0.78
CA LEU A 123 0.39 5.42 1.53
C LEU A 123 0.87 4.07 0.97
N GLY A 124 2.05 4.08 0.38
CA GLY A 124 2.71 2.87 -0.10
C GLY A 124 3.52 2.19 0.98
N LEU A 125 3.36 0.88 1.07
CA LEU A 125 4.19 -0.02 1.87
C LEU A 125 5.16 -0.73 0.92
N ASP A 126 6.39 -0.24 0.82
CA ASP A 126 7.45 -0.86 0.03
C ASP A 126 8.05 -2.03 0.80
N HIS A 127 7.77 -3.24 0.33
CA HIS A 127 8.38 -4.46 0.86
C HIS A 127 8.31 -5.61 -0.15
N MET A 128 9.10 -6.65 0.11
CA MET A 128 9.09 -7.84 -0.75
C MET A 128 7.78 -8.60 -0.65
N ASN A 129 7.18 -8.91 -1.79
CA ASN A 129 6.05 -9.81 -1.83
C ASN A 129 6.47 -11.24 -1.45
N LYS A 130 6.02 -11.73 -0.29
CA LYS A 130 6.26 -13.10 0.18
C LYS A 130 5.31 -14.15 -0.41
N SER A 131 4.15 -13.76 -0.94
CA SER A 131 3.21 -14.66 -1.61
C SER A 131 3.62 -14.97 -3.05
N ARG A 132 4.50 -14.15 -3.63
CA ARG A 132 5.40 -14.61 -4.68
C ARG A 132 6.28 -15.66 -4.02
N GLY A 133 5.82 -16.91 -4.06
CA GLY A 133 6.58 -18.03 -3.55
C GLY A 133 8.03 -17.89 -3.99
N THR A 134 8.95 -18.27 -3.10
CA THR A 134 10.27 -18.75 -3.51
C THR A 134 10.03 -19.48 -4.81
N ARG A 135 10.57 -18.98 -5.94
CA ARG A 135 10.50 -19.69 -7.21
C ARG A 135 11.21 -21.02 -6.98
N GLY A 136 10.48 -22.01 -6.47
CA GLY A 136 10.82 -23.40 -6.62
C GLY A 136 10.88 -23.61 -8.12
N SER A 137 12.01 -24.13 -8.57
CA SER A 137 12.40 -24.20 -9.98
C SER A 137 13.01 -22.90 -10.52
N HIS A 138 14.25 -22.63 -10.12
CA HIS A 138 15.24 -22.62 -11.19
C HIS A 138 15.05 -23.96 -11.93
N THR A 139 14.30 -23.96 -13.03
CA THR A 139 14.77 -24.72 -14.17
C THR A 139 16.14 -24.10 -14.43
N THR A 140 17.18 -24.66 -13.81
CA THR A 140 18.54 -24.34 -14.18
C THR A 140 18.56 -24.63 -15.66
N GLU A 141 18.61 -23.58 -16.46
CA GLU A 141 18.92 -23.70 -17.87
C GLU A 141 20.29 -24.38 -17.89
N LYS A 142 20.29 -25.69 -18.08
CA LYS A 142 21.52 -26.45 -18.23
C LYS A 142 21.95 -26.26 -19.67
N ALA A 143 23.20 -25.84 -19.85
CA ALA A 143 23.80 -25.74 -21.18
C ALA A 143 23.64 -27.08 -21.92
N ILE A 144 23.21 -27.02 -23.17
CA ILE A 144 23.15 -28.17 -24.06
C ILE A 144 24.56 -28.36 -24.65
N VAL A 145 25.16 -29.51 -24.41
CA VAL A 145 26.46 -29.89 -24.98
C VAL A 145 26.22 -30.81 -26.17
N ILE A 146 26.68 -30.40 -27.35
CA ILE A 146 26.64 -31.21 -28.57
C ILE A 146 27.96 -31.97 -28.67
N HIS A 147 27.89 -33.30 -28.78
CA HIS A 147 29.04 -34.15 -29.06
C HIS A 147 29.06 -34.51 -30.56
N ASN A 148 30.26 -34.57 -31.14
CA ASN A 148 30.49 -35.04 -32.52
C ASN A 148 30.54 -36.57 -32.59
#